data_AF-A0A961CFV3-F1
#
_entry.id   AF-A0A961CFV3-F1
#
_cell.length_a   1.000
_cell.length_b   1.000
_cell.length_c   1.000
_cell.angle_alpha   90.00
_cell.angle_beta   90.00
_cell.angle_gamma   90.00
#
_symmetry.space_group_name_H-M   'P 1'
#
loop_
_entity.id
_entity.type
_entity.pdbx_description
1 polymer ?
#
loop_
_entity_poly.entity_id
_entity_poly.type
_entity_poly.pdbx_seq_one_letter_code
_entity_poly.pdbx_strand_id
1 'polypeptide(L)'
;EHWRTLPTDEGATFDKTVEIDAATLSPHVSWGTNPSQVVPLHGNVPDPDSFAEASQRESAARALEYMGLTAGTPMRDVPVDTVFIGSCTNSRIEDLRAAAAVVDGRRVADGMRTLVVPGSWQVKAQAEAEGLDRIFTAAGFDWRDPGCSMCLAMNPDKLTPGERSASTSNRNFEGRQGRGGRTHLVSPEVAAATAIAGTFAGPSDLD
;
A
#
# COMPACT_ATOMS: atom_id res chain seq x y z
N GLU A 1 13.45 28.48 -7.13
CA GLU A 1 13.52 28.98 -8.53
C GLU A 1 14.78 28.53 -9.24
N HIS A 2 15.98 28.70 -8.66
CA HIS A 2 17.24 28.23 -9.27
C HIS A 2 17.26 26.74 -9.63
N TRP A 3 16.68 25.85 -8.83
CA TRP A 3 16.62 24.41 -9.15
C TRP A 3 15.96 24.10 -10.51
N ARG A 4 15.01 24.95 -10.97
CA ARG A 4 14.33 24.78 -12.26
C ARG A 4 15.25 25.06 -13.45
N THR A 5 16.41 25.69 -13.22
CA THR A 5 17.39 26.02 -14.26
C THR A 5 18.44 24.92 -14.46
N LEU A 6 18.25 23.74 -13.87
CA LEU A 6 19.16 22.59 -13.99
C LEU A 6 18.49 21.45 -14.80
N PRO A 7 18.04 21.67 -16.05
CA PRO A 7 17.52 20.59 -16.89
C PRO A 7 18.67 19.70 -17.38
N THR A 8 18.32 18.54 -17.93
CA THR A 8 19.26 17.73 -18.72
C THR A 8 19.79 18.55 -19.90
N ASP A 9 21.10 18.50 -20.13
CA ASP A 9 21.74 19.16 -21.27
C ASP A 9 21.23 18.61 -22.61
N GLU A 10 21.13 19.49 -23.61
CA GLU A 10 20.78 19.09 -24.98
C GLU A 10 21.83 18.09 -25.52
N GLY A 11 21.35 16.96 -26.06
CA GLY A 11 22.22 15.91 -26.59
C GLY A 11 22.78 14.94 -25.55
N ALA A 12 22.39 15.05 -24.28
CA ALA A 12 22.72 14.05 -23.27
C ALA A 12 22.22 12.66 -23.68
N THR A 13 23.06 11.64 -23.46
CA THR A 13 22.74 10.24 -23.74
C THR A 13 22.53 9.47 -22.44
N PHE A 14 21.70 8.43 -22.51
CA PHE A 14 21.43 7.51 -21.41
C PHE A 14 21.78 6.09 -21.83
N ASP A 15 22.30 5.27 -20.91
CA ASP A 15 22.59 3.85 -21.19
C ASP A 15 21.33 3.06 -21.60
N LYS A 16 20.16 3.49 -21.11
CA LYS A 16 18.85 2.93 -21.43
C LYS A 16 17.75 3.96 -21.25
N THR A 17 16.80 3.99 -22.19
CA THR A 17 15.55 4.74 -22.08
C THR A 17 14.39 3.77 -21.99
N VAL A 18 13.47 4.01 -21.05
CA VAL A 18 12.21 3.26 -20.91
C VAL A 18 11.07 4.27 -20.88
N GLU A 19 10.15 4.15 -21.83
CA GLU A 19 8.96 5.01 -21.92
C GLU A 19 7.75 4.26 -21.34
N ILE A 20 7.00 4.92 -20.48
CA ILE A 20 5.82 4.37 -19.82
C ILE A 20 4.67 5.32 -20.10
N ASP A 21 3.63 4.83 -20.80
CA ASP A 21 2.40 5.59 -20.99
C ASP A 21 1.56 5.56 -19.70
N ALA A 22 1.53 6.70 -19.00
CA ALA A 22 0.79 6.84 -17.74
C ALA A 22 -0.71 6.56 -17.89
N ALA A 23 -1.30 6.74 -19.09
CA ALA A 23 -2.71 6.45 -19.34
C ALA A 23 -3.03 4.94 -19.30
N THR A 24 -2.01 4.08 -19.39
CA THR A 24 -2.17 2.62 -19.29
C THR A 24 -2.08 2.10 -17.86
N LEU A 25 -1.72 2.95 -16.89
CA LEU A 25 -1.56 2.54 -15.50
C LEU A 25 -2.91 2.37 -14.81
N SER A 26 -3.08 1.23 -14.15
CA SER A 26 -4.17 0.97 -13.21
C SER A 26 -3.62 0.85 -11.78
N PRO A 27 -4.47 0.88 -10.74
CA PRO A 27 -4.04 0.50 -9.40
C PRO A 27 -3.40 -0.89 -9.40
N HIS A 28 -2.35 -1.05 -8.60
CA HIS A 28 -1.58 -2.29 -8.44
C HIS A 28 -1.48 -2.66 -6.96
N VAL A 29 -1.23 -3.94 -6.72
CA VAL A 29 -0.98 -4.50 -5.39
C VAL A 29 0.18 -5.49 -5.48
N SER A 30 1.06 -5.48 -4.48
CA SER A 30 2.08 -6.53 -4.38
C SER A 30 1.44 -7.82 -3.89
N TRP A 31 1.64 -8.95 -4.58
CA TRP A 31 1.12 -10.25 -4.14
C TRP A 31 2.17 -11.06 -3.35
N GLY A 32 3.47 -10.77 -3.57
CA GLY A 32 4.57 -11.54 -2.99
C GLY A 32 5.31 -10.83 -1.85
N THR A 33 6.58 -11.18 -1.67
CA THR A 33 7.43 -10.74 -0.54
C THR A 33 8.51 -9.73 -0.96
N ASN A 34 8.40 -9.14 -2.14
CA ASN A 34 9.23 -8.01 -2.51
C ASN A 34 8.47 -7.02 -3.43
N PRO A 35 8.96 -5.77 -3.58
CA PRO A 35 8.21 -4.74 -4.29
C PRO A 35 8.04 -4.96 -5.81
N SER A 36 8.79 -5.87 -6.44
CA SER A 36 8.60 -6.16 -7.88
C SER A 36 7.56 -7.26 -8.14
N GLN A 37 7.13 -7.99 -7.12
CA GLN A 37 6.07 -9.00 -7.22
C GLN A 37 4.70 -8.33 -7.11
N VAL A 38 4.29 -7.68 -8.20
CA VAL A 38 3.04 -6.91 -8.30
C VAL A 38 2.14 -7.43 -9.42
N VAL A 39 0.85 -7.21 -9.27
CA VAL A 39 -0.17 -7.39 -10.30
C VAL A 39 -1.13 -6.19 -10.28
N PRO A 40 -1.85 -5.92 -11.38
CA PRO A 40 -2.98 -5.01 -11.33
C PRO A 40 -3.97 -5.44 -10.24
N LEU A 41 -4.61 -4.48 -9.57
CA LEU A 41 -5.59 -4.76 -8.51
C LEU A 41 -6.76 -5.64 -8.98
N HIS A 42 -7.14 -5.51 -10.25
CA HIS A 42 -8.18 -6.33 -10.88
C HIS A 42 -7.67 -7.70 -11.38
N GLY A 43 -6.37 -7.99 -11.20
CA GLY A 43 -5.74 -9.23 -11.61
C GLY A 43 -5.83 -10.34 -10.56
N ASN A 44 -5.09 -11.41 -10.80
CA ASN A 44 -5.08 -12.62 -9.98
C ASN A 44 -3.69 -12.87 -9.40
N VAL A 45 -3.64 -13.61 -8.30
CA VAL A 45 -2.40 -14.19 -7.78
C VAL A 45 -1.77 -15.05 -8.88
N PRO A 46 -0.51 -14.79 -9.27
CA PRO A 46 0.10 -15.52 -10.38
C PRO A 46 0.38 -16.98 -10.01
N ASP A 47 0.29 -17.85 -11.01
CA ASP A 47 0.73 -19.23 -10.90
C ASP A 47 2.26 -19.30 -10.98
N PRO A 48 2.96 -19.93 -10.01
CA PRO A 48 4.40 -20.14 -10.09
C PRO A 48 4.84 -20.80 -11.39
N ASP A 49 4.05 -21.67 -12.00
CA ASP A 49 4.41 -22.35 -13.25
C ASP A 49 4.32 -21.45 -14.50
N SER A 50 3.73 -20.25 -14.38
CA SER A 50 3.66 -19.27 -15.47
C SER A 50 4.98 -18.52 -15.72
N PHE A 51 5.94 -18.58 -14.79
CA PHE A 51 7.23 -17.90 -14.96
C PHE A 51 8.21 -18.74 -15.77
N ALA A 52 8.94 -18.09 -16.70
CA ALA A 52 9.85 -18.76 -17.63
C ALA A 52 11.10 -19.34 -16.93
N GLU A 53 11.67 -18.61 -15.97
CA GLU A 53 12.91 -18.98 -15.30
C GLU A 53 12.65 -19.83 -14.05
N ALA A 54 13.41 -20.91 -13.86
CA ALA A 54 13.26 -21.80 -12.71
C ALA A 54 13.41 -21.06 -11.36
N SER A 55 14.34 -20.09 -11.29
CA SER A 55 14.55 -19.25 -10.12
C SER A 55 13.35 -18.35 -9.80
N GLN A 56 12.63 -17.89 -10.83
CA GLN A 56 11.40 -17.11 -10.65
C GLN A 56 10.25 -17.99 -10.17
N ARG A 57 10.11 -19.22 -10.71
CA ARG A 57 9.12 -20.20 -10.24
C ARG A 57 9.32 -20.52 -8.76
N GLU A 58 10.56 -20.80 -8.36
CA GLU A 58 10.91 -21.06 -6.95
C GLU A 58 10.65 -19.85 -6.06
N SER A 59 11.02 -18.65 -6.52
CA SER A 59 10.75 -17.39 -5.81
C SER A 59 9.25 -17.15 -5.63
N ALA A 60 8.45 -17.38 -6.67
CA ALA A 60 7.00 -17.23 -6.63
C ALA A 60 6.37 -18.25 -5.67
N ALA A 61 6.74 -19.53 -5.75
CA ALA A 61 6.22 -20.58 -4.88
C ALA A 61 6.46 -20.26 -3.39
N ARG A 62 7.68 -19.86 -3.01
CA ARG A 62 8.00 -19.45 -1.63
C ARG A 62 7.22 -18.20 -1.19
N ALA A 63 7.08 -17.22 -2.09
CA ALA A 63 6.31 -16.02 -1.78
C ALA A 63 4.83 -16.37 -1.54
N LEU A 64 4.21 -17.25 -2.35
CA LEU A 64 2.83 -17.68 -2.14
C LEU A 64 2.65 -18.45 -0.83
N GLU A 65 3.59 -19.34 -0.48
CA GLU A 65 3.59 -20.06 0.79
C GLU A 65 3.63 -19.08 1.97
N TYR A 66 4.58 -18.15 1.98
CA TYR A 66 4.69 -17.12 3.03
C TYR A 66 3.42 -16.26 3.13
N MET A 67 2.98 -15.75 1.98
CA MET A 67 1.81 -14.87 1.88
C MET A 67 0.50 -15.62 2.10
N GLY A 68 0.50 -16.96 2.20
CA GLY A 68 -0.70 -17.77 2.33
C GLY A 68 -1.70 -17.48 1.22
N LEU A 69 -1.24 -17.44 -0.02
CA LEU A 69 -2.05 -17.18 -1.20
C LEU A 69 -2.14 -18.43 -2.08
N THR A 70 -3.27 -18.60 -2.73
CA THR A 70 -3.47 -19.64 -3.74
C THR A 70 -3.38 -19.03 -5.12
N ALA A 71 -2.67 -19.70 -6.04
CA ALA A 71 -2.58 -19.26 -7.43
C ALA A 71 -3.97 -19.16 -8.07
N GLY A 72 -4.18 -18.15 -8.91
CA GLY A 72 -5.45 -17.89 -9.58
C GLY A 72 -6.49 -17.17 -8.73
N THR A 73 -6.32 -17.03 -7.41
CA THR A 73 -7.23 -16.22 -6.57
C THR A 73 -7.26 -14.77 -7.08
N PRO A 74 -8.44 -14.19 -7.39
CA PRO A 74 -8.54 -12.77 -7.69
C PRO A 74 -8.03 -11.94 -6.52
N MET A 75 -7.25 -10.88 -6.78
CA MET A 75 -6.71 -10.06 -5.69
C MET A 75 -7.82 -9.45 -4.83
N ARG A 76 -8.96 -9.10 -5.45
CA ARG A 76 -10.14 -8.57 -4.76
C ARG A 76 -10.84 -9.55 -3.81
N ASP A 77 -10.57 -10.85 -3.94
CA ASP A 77 -11.14 -11.88 -3.06
C ASP A 77 -10.25 -12.16 -1.84
N VAL A 78 -9.06 -11.56 -1.78
CA VAL A 78 -8.11 -11.79 -0.68
C VAL A 78 -8.51 -10.93 0.53
N PRO A 79 -8.82 -11.55 1.69
CA PRO A 79 -9.22 -10.84 2.91
C PRO A 79 -8.03 -10.13 3.56
N VAL A 80 -8.30 -8.97 4.15
CA VAL A 80 -7.31 -8.12 4.83
C VAL A 80 -7.71 -7.91 6.28
N ASP A 81 -6.74 -8.03 7.20
CA ASP A 81 -6.96 -7.88 8.64
C ASP A 81 -6.61 -6.47 9.13
N THR A 82 -5.59 -5.88 8.50
CA THR A 82 -5.01 -4.60 8.91
C THR A 82 -4.82 -3.66 7.72
N VAL A 83 -5.19 -2.40 7.87
CA VAL A 83 -4.84 -1.32 6.93
C VAL A 83 -3.94 -0.29 7.59
N PHE A 84 -2.86 0.06 6.89
CA PHE A 84 -1.90 1.04 7.35
C PHE A 84 -1.61 2.09 6.28
N ILE A 85 -2.01 3.32 6.60
CA ILE A 85 -1.78 4.52 5.78
C ILE A 85 -0.74 5.36 6.52
N GLY A 86 0.53 5.23 6.16
CA GLY A 86 1.59 5.94 6.87
C GLY A 86 3.00 5.55 6.49
N SER A 87 3.69 6.33 5.67
CA SER A 87 5.13 6.12 5.46
C SER A 87 5.78 7.39 4.95
N CYS A 88 7.10 7.51 5.04
CA CYS A 88 7.81 8.61 4.39
C CYS A 88 7.56 8.71 2.87
N THR A 89 6.99 7.66 2.25
CA THR A 89 6.65 7.63 0.82
C THR A 89 5.22 8.11 0.56
N ASN A 90 4.26 7.73 1.42
CA ASN A 90 2.82 7.89 1.17
C ASN A 90 2.04 8.34 2.42
N SER A 91 2.45 9.48 2.97
CA SER A 91 1.76 10.16 4.09
C SER A 91 1.96 11.68 4.06
N ARG A 92 2.13 12.23 2.85
CA ARG A 92 2.09 13.67 2.61
C ARG A 92 0.64 14.15 2.67
N ILE A 93 0.43 15.46 2.67
CA ILE A 93 -0.93 16.00 2.77
C ILE A 93 -1.81 15.56 1.59
N GLU A 94 -1.26 15.48 0.38
CA GLU A 94 -1.96 14.97 -0.80
C GLU A 94 -2.37 13.49 -0.65
N ASP A 95 -1.53 12.66 -0.06
CA ASP A 95 -1.82 11.24 0.19
C ASP A 95 -2.99 11.09 1.18
N LEU A 96 -2.98 11.90 2.26
CA LEU A 96 -4.04 11.88 3.28
C LEU A 96 -5.37 12.42 2.74
N ARG A 97 -5.35 13.46 1.91
CA ARG A 97 -6.55 13.99 1.23
C ARG A 97 -7.16 12.95 0.29
N ALA A 98 -6.33 12.28 -0.50
CA ALA A 98 -6.79 11.25 -1.43
C ALA A 98 -7.46 10.09 -0.70
N ALA A 99 -6.84 9.61 0.39
CA ALA A 99 -7.44 8.59 1.25
C ALA A 99 -8.72 9.08 1.94
N ALA A 100 -8.73 10.30 2.49
CA ALA A 100 -9.90 10.87 3.16
C ALA A 100 -11.11 11.01 2.22
N ALA A 101 -10.89 11.37 0.95
CA ALA A 101 -11.94 11.47 -0.05
C ALA A 101 -12.65 10.12 -0.32
N VAL A 102 -11.94 9.00 -0.16
CA VAL A 102 -12.52 7.64 -0.24
C VAL A 102 -13.28 7.28 1.03
N VAL A 103 -12.77 7.72 2.19
CA VAL A 103 -13.29 7.37 3.52
C VAL A 103 -14.52 8.19 3.91
N ASP A 104 -14.69 9.40 3.39
CA ASP A 104 -15.73 10.33 3.82
C ASP A 104 -17.14 9.72 3.71
N GLY A 105 -17.90 9.82 4.81
CA GLY A 105 -19.23 9.23 4.95
C GLY A 105 -19.29 7.70 5.04
N ARG A 106 -18.16 6.99 5.04
CA ARG A 106 -18.08 5.52 5.12
C ARG A 106 -17.56 5.03 6.47
N ARG A 107 -17.59 3.71 6.71
CA ARG A 107 -17.04 3.07 7.91
C ARG A 107 -16.19 1.87 7.54
N VAL A 108 -15.12 1.65 8.32
CA VAL A 108 -14.27 0.47 8.18
C VAL A 108 -15.06 -0.80 8.42
N ALA A 109 -14.66 -1.89 7.76
CA ALA A 109 -15.24 -3.22 7.94
C ALA A 109 -15.09 -3.70 9.40
N ASP A 110 -16.03 -4.53 9.85
CA ASP A 110 -16.02 -5.07 11.20
C ASP A 110 -14.74 -5.88 11.48
N GLY A 111 -14.10 -5.60 12.62
CA GLY A 111 -12.86 -6.27 13.02
C GLY A 111 -11.59 -5.79 12.31
N MET A 112 -11.70 -4.85 11.37
CA MET A 112 -10.56 -4.27 10.69
C MET A 112 -9.71 -3.43 11.64
N ARG A 113 -8.41 -3.71 11.71
CA ARG A 113 -7.45 -2.85 12.40
C ARG A 113 -6.94 -1.79 11.44
N THR A 114 -6.99 -0.52 11.82
CA THR A 114 -6.65 0.58 10.93
C THR A 114 -5.72 1.58 11.60
N LEU A 115 -4.73 2.08 10.87
CA LEU A 115 -3.78 3.07 11.36
C LEU A 115 -3.55 4.14 10.30
N VAL A 116 -3.69 5.41 10.67
CA VAL A 116 -3.30 6.55 9.84
C VAL A 116 -2.22 7.35 10.55
N VAL A 117 -1.04 7.42 9.94
CA VAL A 117 0.16 8.04 10.51
C VAL A 117 0.64 9.15 9.56
N PRO A 118 0.45 10.43 9.90
CA PRO A 118 0.97 11.54 9.09
C PRO A 118 2.50 11.51 8.98
N GLY A 119 3.04 11.96 7.85
CA GLY A 119 4.48 11.87 7.58
C GLY A 119 5.36 12.82 8.40
N SER A 120 4.77 13.86 8.99
CA SER A 120 5.44 14.81 9.87
C SER A 120 4.43 15.55 10.75
N TRP A 121 4.92 16.24 11.78
CA TRP A 121 4.09 17.12 12.60
C TRP A 121 3.47 18.27 11.80
N GLN A 122 4.16 18.76 10.77
CA GLN A 122 3.62 19.79 9.87
C GLN A 122 2.44 19.24 9.05
N VAL A 123 2.58 18.04 8.50
CA VAL A 123 1.49 17.40 7.75
C VAL A 123 0.31 17.09 8.68
N LYS A 124 0.57 16.61 9.90
CA LYS A 124 -0.49 16.37 10.89
C LYS A 124 -1.26 17.64 11.23
N ALA A 125 -0.56 18.71 11.59
CA ALA A 125 -1.19 19.99 11.91
C ALA A 125 -2.02 20.54 10.74
N GLN A 126 -1.52 20.38 9.51
CA GLN A 126 -2.25 20.77 8.31
C GLN A 126 -3.49 19.89 8.09
N ALA A 127 -3.36 18.57 8.21
CA ALA A 127 -4.48 17.63 8.06
C ALA A 127 -5.59 17.88 9.10
N GLU A 128 -5.22 18.21 10.35
CA GLU A 128 -6.15 18.57 11.41
C GLU A 128 -6.82 19.93 11.18
N ALA A 129 -6.08 20.92 10.65
CA ALA A 129 -6.66 22.19 10.24
C ALA A 129 -7.67 22.03 9.09
N GLU A 130 -7.47 21.05 8.21
CA GLU A 130 -8.36 20.68 7.12
C GLU A 130 -9.49 19.72 7.56
N GLY A 131 -9.45 19.21 8.80
CA GLY A 131 -10.46 18.31 9.36
C GLY A 131 -10.36 16.85 8.88
N LEU A 132 -9.24 16.45 8.27
CA LEU A 132 -9.04 15.08 7.76
C LEU A 132 -8.99 14.06 8.89
N ASP A 133 -8.45 14.44 10.05
CA ASP A 133 -8.44 13.64 11.27
C ASP A 133 -9.86 13.22 11.69
N ARG A 134 -10.84 14.13 11.54
CA ARG A 134 -12.24 13.87 11.88
C ARG A 134 -12.89 12.92 10.88
N ILE A 135 -12.55 13.03 9.60
CA ILE A 135 -13.02 12.09 8.56
C ILE A 135 -12.54 10.67 8.88
N PHE A 136 -11.24 10.52 9.14
CA PHE A 136 -10.65 9.22 9.49
C PHE A 136 -11.25 8.63 10.78
N THR A 137 -11.29 9.42 11.86
CA THR A 137 -11.81 8.95 13.15
C THR A 137 -13.30 8.64 13.11
N ALA A 138 -14.11 9.41 12.38
CA ALA A 138 -15.54 9.13 12.19
C ALA A 138 -15.80 7.82 11.45
N ALA A 139 -14.91 7.44 10.53
CA ALA A 139 -14.97 6.17 9.82
C ALA A 139 -14.42 4.98 10.63
N GLY A 140 -13.76 5.23 11.76
CA GLY A 140 -13.17 4.19 12.62
C GLY A 140 -11.68 3.95 12.40
N PHE A 141 -10.96 4.88 11.79
CA PHE A 141 -9.50 4.82 11.72
C PHE A 141 -8.81 5.34 12.97
N ASP A 142 -7.73 4.68 13.40
CA ASP A 142 -6.86 5.24 14.44
C ASP A 142 -5.98 6.35 13.87
N TRP A 143 -6.28 7.60 14.24
CA TRP A 143 -5.43 8.76 13.95
C TRP A 143 -4.23 8.81 14.90
N ARG A 144 -3.02 8.65 14.38
CA ARG A 144 -1.78 8.52 15.18
C ARG A 144 -0.89 9.76 15.08
N ASP A 145 0.12 9.79 15.94
CA ASP A 145 1.19 10.79 15.87
C ASP A 145 2.26 10.41 14.84
N PRO A 146 2.95 11.40 14.25
CA PRO A 146 3.91 11.16 13.18
C PRO A 146 5.08 10.30 13.65
N GLY A 147 5.47 9.31 12.84
CA GLY A 147 6.60 8.44 13.11
C GLY A 147 6.67 7.28 12.12
N CYS A 148 7.73 6.47 12.20
CA CYS A 148 7.88 5.32 11.30
C CYS A 148 6.83 4.24 11.52
N SER A 149 6.23 4.15 12.71
CA SER A 149 5.16 3.19 13.07
C SER A 149 5.39 1.78 12.47
N MET A 150 4.35 1.19 11.90
CA MET A 150 4.38 -0.15 11.30
C MET A 150 5.25 -0.21 10.03
N CYS A 151 5.58 0.90 9.38
CA CYS A 151 6.52 0.91 8.23
C CYS A 151 7.92 0.39 8.65
N LEU A 152 8.30 0.59 9.92
CA LEU A 152 9.53 0.06 10.50
C LEU A 152 9.31 -1.08 11.50
N ALA A 153 8.15 -1.11 12.18
CA ALA A 153 7.79 -2.13 13.17
C ALA A 153 8.85 -2.35 14.28
N MET A 154 9.55 -1.27 14.66
CA MET A 154 10.41 -1.22 15.85
C MET A 154 9.67 -0.71 17.09
N ASN A 155 8.39 -0.40 16.95
CA ASN A 155 7.48 0.01 18.01
C ASN A 155 6.40 -1.09 18.23
N PRO A 156 5.40 -0.89 19.10
CA PRO A 156 4.33 -1.87 19.30
C PRO A 156 3.42 -2.09 18.07
N ASP A 157 3.46 -1.21 17.08
CA ASP A 157 2.69 -1.37 15.83
C ASP A 157 3.35 -2.44 14.96
N LYS A 158 3.03 -3.71 15.24
CA LYS A 158 3.50 -4.87 14.47
C LYS A 158 2.33 -5.73 14.03
N LEU A 159 2.55 -6.44 12.93
CA LEU A 159 1.72 -7.56 12.52
C LEU A 159 2.07 -8.80 13.34
N THR A 160 1.05 -9.59 13.62
CA THR A 160 1.13 -10.92 14.20
C THR A 160 1.29 -11.98 13.10
N PRO A 161 1.80 -13.18 13.41
CA PRO A 161 1.96 -14.23 12.40
C PRO A 161 0.64 -14.55 11.68
N GLY A 162 0.67 -14.49 10.35
CA GLY A 162 -0.50 -14.76 9.50
C GLY A 162 -1.39 -13.54 9.21
N GLU A 163 -1.27 -12.46 10.01
CA GLU A 163 -2.03 -11.21 9.83
C GLU A 163 -1.64 -10.54 8.50
N ARG A 164 -2.65 -10.22 7.69
CA ARG A 164 -2.50 -9.62 6.38
C ARG A 164 -2.76 -8.11 6.42
N SER A 165 -1.81 -7.37 5.87
CA SER A 165 -1.82 -5.92 5.83
C SER A 165 -1.90 -5.37 4.41
N ALA A 166 -2.78 -4.40 4.18
CA ALA A 166 -2.68 -3.46 3.07
C ALA A 166 -1.98 -2.18 3.56
N SER A 167 -0.80 -1.90 3.01
CA SER A 167 0.16 -0.96 3.57
C SER A 167 0.64 0.05 2.54
N THR A 168 0.64 1.34 2.89
CA THR A 168 1.23 2.41 2.07
C THR A 168 2.75 2.57 2.33
N SER A 169 3.39 1.52 2.85
CA SER A 169 4.85 1.40 2.92
C SER A 169 5.47 1.24 1.52
N ASN A 170 6.79 1.27 1.43
CA ASN A 170 7.54 0.97 0.22
C ASN A 170 8.30 -0.37 0.28
N ARG A 171 8.14 -1.13 1.37
CA ARG A 171 8.85 -2.40 1.63
C ARG A 171 7.93 -3.42 2.28
N ASN A 172 7.95 -4.64 1.75
CA ASN A 172 7.14 -5.77 2.20
C ASN A 172 7.92 -7.10 2.30
N PHE A 173 9.25 -7.04 2.44
CA PHE A 173 10.03 -8.26 2.68
C PHE A 173 9.60 -8.96 3.96
N GLU A 174 9.84 -10.27 4.01
CA GLU A 174 9.42 -11.12 5.12
C GLU A 174 9.87 -10.57 6.48
N GLY A 175 8.93 -10.42 7.41
CA GLY A 175 9.21 -9.90 8.74
C GLY A 175 9.27 -8.36 8.83
N ARG A 176 9.13 -7.63 7.71
CA ARG A 176 9.31 -6.16 7.69
C ARG A 176 8.40 -5.42 8.66
N GLN A 177 7.10 -5.74 8.65
CA GLN A 177 6.10 -5.11 9.52
C GLN A 177 5.79 -5.96 10.76
N GLY A 178 6.54 -7.04 11.01
CA GLY A 178 6.27 -8.02 12.05
C GLY A 178 6.60 -9.44 11.57
N ARG A 179 7.17 -10.27 12.45
CA ARG A 179 7.57 -11.65 12.11
C ARG A 179 6.35 -12.48 11.69
N GLY A 180 6.37 -12.97 10.46
CA GLY A 180 5.27 -13.78 9.89
C GLY A 180 4.05 -12.97 9.43
N GLY A 181 4.11 -11.63 9.47
CA GLY A 181 3.07 -10.77 8.92
C GLY A 181 3.13 -10.71 7.40
N ARG A 182 1.96 -10.63 6.75
CA ARG A 182 1.80 -10.70 5.29
C ARG A 182 1.48 -9.32 4.74
N THR A 183 2.49 -8.60 4.29
CA THR A 183 2.34 -7.20 3.87
C THR A 183 2.15 -7.08 2.36
N HIS A 184 1.13 -6.33 1.95
CA HIS A 184 0.89 -5.94 0.57
C HIS A 184 1.05 -4.43 0.44
N LEU A 185 1.81 -3.99 -0.56
CA LEU A 185 2.01 -2.59 -0.88
C LEU A 185 0.89 -2.11 -1.80
N VAL A 186 0.27 -1.00 -1.43
CA VAL A 186 -0.85 -0.37 -2.15
C VAL A 186 -0.79 1.16 -2.03
N SER A 187 -1.53 1.87 -2.90
CA SER A 187 -1.68 3.34 -2.79
C SER A 187 -2.58 3.72 -1.60
N PRO A 188 -2.56 5.00 -1.15
CA PRO A 188 -3.46 5.49 -0.10
C PRO A 188 -4.95 5.26 -0.39
N GLU A 189 -5.39 5.46 -1.64
CA GLU A 189 -6.78 5.28 -2.04
C GLU A 189 -7.21 3.82 -2.01
N VAL A 190 -6.32 2.91 -2.46
CA VAL A 190 -6.56 1.45 -2.39
C VAL A 190 -6.55 0.98 -0.94
N ALA A 191 -5.63 1.47 -0.10
CA ALA A 191 -5.61 1.17 1.33
C ALA A 191 -6.92 1.61 2.01
N ALA A 192 -7.35 2.85 1.75
CA ALA A 192 -8.60 3.39 2.26
C ALA A 192 -9.81 2.54 1.82
N ALA A 193 -9.93 2.23 0.53
CA ALA A 193 -11.03 1.41 0.04
C ALA A 193 -11.02 -0.01 0.60
N THR A 194 -9.83 -0.61 0.73
CA THR A 194 -9.64 -1.92 1.36
C THR A 194 -10.12 -1.94 2.81
N ALA A 195 -9.89 -0.86 3.57
CA ALA A 195 -10.35 -0.77 4.96
C ALA A 195 -11.89 -0.78 5.07
N ILE A 196 -12.57 -0.20 4.08
CA ILE A 196 -14.04 -0.18 4.01
C ILE A 196 -14.58 -1.54 3.54
N ALA A 197 -13.94 -2.16 2.54
CA ALA A 197 -14.42 -3.40 1.93
C ALA A 197 -14.10 -4.68 2.72
N GLY A 198 -12.98 -4.71 3.47
CA GLY A 198 -12.48 -5.92 4.14
C GLY A 198 -11.63 -6.86 3.27
N THR A 199 -11.61 -6.62 1.95
CA THR A 199 -10.73 -7.26 0.98
C THR A 199 -10.04 -6.19 0.13
N PHE A 200 -9.03 -6.55 -0.67
CA PHE A 200 -8.39 -5.55 -1.54
C PHE A 200 -9.42 -4.91 -2.49
N ALA A 201 -9.53 -3.59 -2.42
CA ALA A 201 -10.52 -2.83 -3.18
C ALA A 201 -9.94 -1.48 -3.63
N GLY A 202 -10.41 -1.00 -4.78
CA GLY A 202 -10.19 0.37 -5.24
C GLY A 202 -11.41 1.24 -4.92
N PRO A 203 -11.30 2.58 -5.05
CA PRO A 203 -12.42 3.49 -4.83
C PRO A 203 -13.68 3.14 -5.64
N SER A 204 -13.50 2.68 -6.88
CA SER A 204 -14.60 2.27 -7.77
C SER A 204 -15.33 1.00 -7.34
N ASP A 205 -14.80 0.25 -6.37
CA ASP A 205 -15.39 -1.01 -5.91
C ASP A 205 -16.34 -0.79 -4.72
N LEU A 206 -16.48 0.44 -4.22
CA LEU A 206 -17.30 0.79 -3.05
C LEU A 206 -18.70 1.33 -3.39
N ASP A 207 -19.04 1.41 -4.68
CA ASP A 207 -20.29 1.99 -5.18
C ASP A 207 -21.31 0.92 -5.61
#